data_AF-A0A9Q5F047-F1
#
_entry.id   AF-A0A9Q5F047-F1
#
_cell.length_a   1.000
_cell.length_b   1.000
_cell.length_c   1.000
_cell.angle_alpha   90.00
_cell.angle_beta   90.00
_cell.angle_gamma   90.00
#
_symmetry.space_group_name_H-M   'P 1'
#
loop_
_entity.id
_entity.type
_entity.pdbx_description
1 polymer ?
#
loop_
_entity_poly.entity_id
_entity_poly.type
_entity_poly.pdbx_seq_one_letter_code
_entity_poly.pdbx_strand_id
1 'polypeptide(L)'
;MGRGRRPDGHGGLATPPDGALQYRPDAATDAMVRTRDGHCRFPGCSVPAARCQLDHVVPFSHRNPRAGGWTIVSNLQCLCQFHHNLKTMGRVDASMLGAGVVVWTSRYGTTTVTLPGGMFVQDSASALVPRLPCMRSRHDSPATYSDGESPPF
;
A
#
# COMPACT_ATOMS: atom_id res chain seq x y z
N MET A 1 -12.04 -6.55 14.09
CA MET A 1 -10.94 -5.68 13.60
C MET A 1 -9.66 -6.15 14.27
N GLY A 2 -8.86 -6.97 13.58
CA GLY A 2 -7.62 -7.52 14.13
C GLY A 2 -6.55 -6.44 14.18
N ARG A 3 -6.40 -5.76 15.33
CA ARG A 3 -5.29 -4.83 15.54
C ARG A 3 -4.00 -5.64 15.47
N GLY A 4 -3.10 -5.30 14.55
CA GLY A 4 -1.76 -5.90 14.50
C GLY A 4 -1.07 -5.84 15.86
N ARG A 5 -0.11 -6.74 16.11
CA ARG A 5 0.57 -6.91 17.41
C ARG A 5 1.27 -5.63 17.92
N ARG A 6 1.39 -4.59 17.08
CA ARG A 6 2.04 -3.30 17.35
C ARG A 6 1.28 -2.15 16.67
N PRO A 7 0.18 -1.65 17.26
CA PRO A 7 -0.72 -0.70 16.61
C PRO A 7 -0.16 0.73 16.50
N ASP A 8 0.89 1.04 17.26
CA ASP A 8 1.54 2.37 17.29
C ASP A 8 2.59 2.58 16.19
N GLY A 9 3.07 1.50 15.56
CA GLY A 9 4.17 1.56 14.59
C GLY A 9 5.55 1.77 15.22
N HIS A 10 5.71 1.55 16.53
CA HIS A 10 6.96 1.80 17.27
C HIS A 10 7.84 0.55 17.38
N GLY A 11 7.37 -0.59 16.87
CA GLY A 11 8.18 -1.81 16.91
C GLY A 11 8.34 -2.39 18.32
N GLY A 12 7.49 -1.98 19.28
CA GLY A 12 7.63 -2.35 20.68
C GLY A 12 8.84 -1.73 21.39
N LEU A 13 9.45 -0.71 20.78
CA LEU A 13 10.54 0.06 21.38
C LEU A 13 9.95 1.20 22.21
N ALA A 14 10.50 1.43 23.41
CA ALA A 14 10.06 2.52 24.29
C ALA A 14 10.57 3.90 23.82
N THR A 15 11.70 3.92 23.12
CA THR A 15 12.33 5.14 22.61
C THR A 15 12.63 5.00 21.12
N PRO A 16 12.53 6.09 20.35
CA PRO A 16 12.81 6.05 18.92
C PRO A 16 14.32 5.87 18.71
N PRO A 17 14.74 4.90 17.88
CA PRO A 17 16.12 4.82 17.44
C PRO A 17 16.45 6.01 16.53
N ASP A 18 17.73 6.18 16.22
CA ASP A 18 18.19 7.24 15.34
C ASP A 18 17.49 7.17 13.97
N GLY A 19 17.14 8.33 13.43
CA GLY A 19 16.41 8.45 12.15
C GLY A 19 14.92 8.07 12.21
N ALA A 20 14.45 7.39 13.26
CA ALA A 20 13.07 6.88 13.33
C ALA A 20 11.98 7.97 13.31
N LEU A 21 12.33 9.19 13.73
CA LEU A 21 11.44 10.36 13.73
C LEU A 21 11.52 11.18 12.44
N GLN A 22 12.19 10.70 11.41
CA GLN A 22 12.25 11.32 10.09
C GLN A 22 11.40 10.52 9.11
N TYR A 23 10.68 11.19 8.22
CA TYR A 23 9.79 10.50 7.27
C TYR A 23 10.56 9.59 6.30
N ARG A 24 11.70 10.06 5.79
CA ARG A 24 12.55 9.29 4.87
C ARG A 24 13.50 8.41 5.67
N PRO A 25 13.56 7.10 5.40
CA PRO A 25 14.52 6.23 6.05
C PRO A 25 15.95 6.57 5.64
N ASP A 26 16.91 6.25 6.50
CA ASP A 26 18.32 6.23 6.13
C ASP A 26 18.64 5.05 5.20
N ALA A 27 19.85 5.07 4.63
CA ALA A 27 20.29 4.07 3.66
C ALA A 27 20.32 2.63 4.25
N ALA A 28 20.66 2.50 5.53
CA ALA A 28 20.73 1.20 6.20
C ALA A 28 19.33 0.59 6.38
N THR A 29 18.39 1.39 6.87
CA THR A 29 16.99 1.01 7.04
C THR A 29 16.33 0.70 5.71
N ASP A 30 16.57 1.51 4.67
CA ASP A 30 16.08 1.25 3.32
C ASP A 30 16.57 -0.11 2.80
N ALA A 31 17.90 -0.34 2.86
CA ALA A 31 18.51 -1.59 2.41
C ALA A 31 17.97 -2.81 3.16
N MET A 32 17.80 -2.72 4.49
CA MET A 32 17.23 -3.82 5.29
C MET A 32 15.80 -4.15 4.87
N VAL A 33 14.94 -3.15 4.66
CA VAL A 33 13.55 -3.36 4.26
C VAL A 33 13.48 -3.97 2.85
N ARG A 34 14.24 -3.44 1.90
CA ARG A 34 14.26 -3.97 0.53
C ARG A 34 14.79 -5.40 0.47
N THR A 35 15.83 -5.71 1.24
CA THR A 35 16.41 -7.06 1.31
C THR A 35 15.43 -8.05 1.94
N ARG A 36 14.76 -7.65 3.04
CA ARG A 36 13.73 -8.47 3.69
C ARG A 36 12.58 -8.78 2.74
N ASP A 37 12.12 -7.78 2.00
CA ASP A 37 10.89 -7.88 1.24
C ASP A 37 11.10 -8.51 -0.15
N GLY A 38 12.22 -8.21 -0.82
CA GLY A 38 12.58 -8.72 -2.15
C GLY A 38 11.72 -8.18 -3.30
N HIS A 39 10.42 -8.02 -3.07
CA HIS A 39 9.43 -7.46 -3.98
C HIS A 39 8.28 -6.79 -3.22
N CYS A 40 7.31 -6.27 -3.96
CA CYS A 40 6.08 -5.70 -3.41
C CYS A 40 5.37 -6.69 -2.46
N ARG A 41 5.06 -6.25 -1.25
CA ARG A 41 4.46 -7.06 -0.17
C ARG A 41 2.97 -7.32 -0.33
N PHE A 42 2.33 -6.73 -1.32
CA PHE A 42 0.95 -7.06 -1.66
C PHE A 42 0.85 -8.51 -2.21
N PRO A 43 -0.17 -9.29 -1.83
CA PRO A 43 -0.30 -10.70 -2.23
C PRO A 43 -0.23 -10.92 -3.74
N GLY A 44 0.59 -11.87 -4.17
CA GLY A 44 0.77 -12.23 -5.58
C GLY A 44 1.52 -11.20 -6.44
N CYS A 45 1.97 -10.06 -5.89
CA CYS A 45 2.69 -9.06 -6.66
C CYS A 45 4.20 -9.34 -6.66
N SER A 46 4.81 -9.47 -7.83
CA SER A 46 6.24 -9.77 -8.01
C SER A 46 7.10 -8.55 -8.42
N VAL A 47 6.56 -7.33 -8.35
CA VAL A 47 7.33 -6.11 -8.70
C VAL A 47 8.56 -6.02 -7.78
N PRO A 48 9.80 -6.00 -8.31
CA PRO A 48 11.02 -6.01 -7.50
C PRO A 48 11.08 -4.85 -6.51
N ALA A 49 11.64 -5.07 -5.31
CA ALA A 49 11.74 -4.06 -4.26
C ALA A 49 12.46 -2.80 -4.75
N ALA A 50 13.42 -2.94 -5.68
CA ALA A 50 14.09 -1.84 -6.38
C ALA A 50 13.12 -0.79 -6.96
N ARG A 51 11.95 -1.23 -7.44
CA ARG A 51 10.90 -0.40 -8.06
C ARG A 51 9.75 -0.07 -7.09
N CYS A 52 9.89 -0.39 -5.82
CA CYS A 52 8.91 -0.12 -4.79
C CYS A 52 9.23 1.16 -4.01
N GLN A 53 8.17 1.75 -3.45
CA GLN A 53 8.23 2.73 -2.40
C GLN A 53 8.27 2.01 -1.05
N LEU A 54 8.94 2.61 -0.06
CA LEU A 54 8.88 2.19 1.32
C LEU A 54 7.67 2.86 1.98
N ASP A 55 6.67 2.06 2.28
CA ASP A 55 5.39 2.47 2.85
C ASP A 55 5.37 2.20 4.35
N HIS A 56 4.94 3.19 5.14
CA HIS A 56 4.68 3.00 6.56
C HIS A 56 3.37 2.22 6.77
N VAL A 57 3.44 1.08 7.43
CA VAL A 57 2.29 0.26 7.80
C VAL A 57 1.35 1.06 8.70
N VAL A 58 1.85 1.55 9.83
CA VAL A 58 1.21 2.61 10.62
C VAL A 58 1.71 3.96 10.11
N PRO A 59 0.83 4.87 9.65
CA PRO A 59 1.24 6.12 9.03
C PRO A 59 2.18 6.97 9.88
N PHE A 60 3.23 7.49 9.24
CA PHE A 60 4.08 8.51 9.84
C PHE A 60 3.31 9.81 10.04
N SER A 61 3.50 10.48 11.18
CA SER A 61 2.91 11.78 11.47
C SER A 61 3.93 12.89 11.28
N HIS A 62 3.76 13.72 10.25
CA HIS A 62 4.63 14.88 10.03
C HIS A 62 4.51 15.96 11.11
N ARG A 63 3.33 16.10 11.72
CA ARG A 63 3.07 17.11 12.76
C ARG A 63 3.61 16.68 14.12
N ASN A 64 3.53 15.38 14.43
CA ASN A 64 4.02 14.82 15.68
C ASN A 64 4.65 13.45 15.41
N PRO A 65 5.92 13.39 14.96
CA PRO A 65 6.59 12.15 14.61
C PRO A 65 6.64 11.14 15.75
N ARG A 66 6.75 11.59 17.00
CA ARG A 66 6.79 10.71 18.18
C ARG A 66 5.49 9.95 18.40
N ALA A 67 4.35 10.56 18.07
CA ALA A 67 3.03 9.96 18.24
C ALA A 67 2.52 9.23 16.97
N GLY A 68 3.19 9.38 15.83
CA GLY A 68 2.90 8.62 14.61
C GLY A 68 3.66 7.28 14.57
N GLY A 69 3.51 6.57 13.46
CA GLY A 69 4.32 5.38 13.17
C GLY A 69 5.75 5.77 12.86
N TRP A 70 6.71 5.09 13.48
CA TRP A 70 8.13 5.41 13.32
C TRP A 70 8.69 4.82 12.02
N THR A 71 9.73 5.47 11.50
CA THR A 71 10.44 5.03 10.29
C THR A 71 11.49 3.98 10.68
N ILE A 72 11.02 2.77 10.91
CA ILE A 72 11.84 1.63 11.34
C ILE A 72 11.49 0.39 10.51
N VAL A 73 12.41 -0.57 10.45
CA VAL A 73 12.25 -1.79 9.64
C VAL A 73 10.93 -2.51 9.93
N SER A 74 10.50 -2.59 11.20
CA SER A 74 9.26 -3.26 11.59
C SER A 74 7.97 -2.49 11.31
N ASN A 75 8.05 -1.27 10.77
CA ASN A 75 6.90 -0.46 10.37
C ASN A 75 6.94 -0.06 8.89
N LEU A 76 8.00 -0.43 8.15
CA LEU A 76 8.14 -0.15 6.72
C LEU A 76 7.94 -1.43 5.89
N GLN A 77 7.33 -1.29 4.71
CA GLN A 77 7.15 -2.37 3.73
C GLN A 77 7.35 -1.88 2.30
N CYS A 78 7.82 -2.74 1.40
CA CYS A 78 7.91 -2.43 -0.02
C CYS A 78 6.53 -2.53 -0.69
N LEU A 79 6.06 -1.46 -1.31
CA LEU A 79 4.88 -1.46 -2.18
C LEU A 79 5.19 -0.85 -3.54
N CYS A 80 4.74 -1.49 -4.63
CA CYS A 80 4.74 -0.83 -5.92
C CYS A 80 3.71 0.32 -5.92
N GLN A 81 3.87 1.27 -6.84
CA GLN A 81 3.01 2.47 -6.89
C GLN A 81 1.51 2.14 -6.87
N PHE A 82 1.08 1.11 -7.60
CA PHE A 82 -0.32 0.69 -7.65
C PHE A 82 -0.85 0.26 -6.26
N HIS A 83 -0.15 -0.64 -5.57
CA HIS A 83 -0.58 -1.14 -4.27
C HIS A 83 -0.40 -0.12 -3.14
N HIS A 84 0.61 0.75 -3.25
CA HIS A 84 0.73 1.91 -2.37
C HIS A 84 -0.54 2.78 -2.48
N ASN A 85 -0.98 3.11 -3.69
CA ASN A 85 -2.18 3.90 -3.91
C ASN A 85 -3.45 3.21 -3.38
N LEU A 86 -3.58 1.89 -3.52
CA LEU A 86 -4.71 1.15 -2.95
C LEU A 86 -4.80 1.28 -1.42
N LYS A 87 -3.65 1.24 -0.73
CA LYS A 87 -3.58 1.46 0.72
C LYS A 87 -3.88 2.91 1.07
N THR A 88 -3.30 3.89 0.37
CA THR A 88 -3.59 5.32 0.59
C THR A 88 -5.08 5.64 0.43
N MET A 89 -5.75 5.01 -0.53
CA MET A 89 -7.19 5.16 -0.75
C MET A 89 -8.07 4.39 0.26
N GLY A 90 -7.49 3.68 1.23
CA GLY A 90 -8.21 2.87 2.20
C GLY A 90 -8.97 1.69 1.58
N ARG A 91 -8.57 1.21 0.39
CA ARG A 91 -9.20 0.03 -0.23
C ARG A 91 -8.74 -1.27 0.44
N VAL A 92 -7.52 -1.24 0.96
CA VAL A 92 -6.87 -2.30 1.71
C VAL A 92 -6.16 -1.70 2.90
N ASP A 93 -6.14 -2.43 4.00
CA ASP A 93 -5.39 -2.14 5.21
C ASP A 93 -4.26 -3.16 5.37
N ALA A 94 -3.15 -2.75 5.99
CA ALA A 94 -2.01 -3.60 6.26
C ALA A 94 -1.70 -3.57 7.76
N SER A 95 -1.51 -4.75 8.35
CA SER A 95 -1.05 -4.92 9.72
C SER A 95 0.19 -5.81 9.73
N MET A 96 1.31 -5.29 10.21
CA MET A 96 2.56 -6.04 10.31
C MET A 96 2.66 -6.72 11.68
N LEU A 97 2.97 -8.02 11.65
CA LEU A 97 3.24 -8.86 12.81
C LEU A 97 4.75 -9.03 13.00
N GLY A 98 5.14 -9.86 13.96
CA GLY A 98 6.55 -10.24 14.15
C GLY A 98 7.15 -10.85 12.87
N ALA A 99 8.47 -10.71 12.72
CA ALA A 99 9.23 -11.25 11.58
C ALA A 99 8.79 -10.74 10.18
N GLY A 100 8.13 -9.58 10.07
CA GLY A 100 7.78 -8.98 8.77
C GLY A 100 6.60 -9.65 8.05
N VAL A 101 5.84 -10.48 8.76
CA VAL A 101 4.58 -11.05 8.28
C VAL A 101 3.55 -9.93 8.18
N VAL A 102 2.92 -9.76 7.02
CA VAL A 102 1.91 -8.71 6.80
C VAL A 102 0.55 -9.34 6.56
N VAL A 103 -0.42 -8.94 7.38
CA VAL A 103 -1.83 -9.25 7.21
C VAL A 103 -2.46 -8.12 6.41
N TRP A 104 -2.98 -8.45 5.23
CA TRP A 104 -3.73 -7.56 4.37
C TRP A 104 -5.23 -7.78 4.57
N THR A 105 -5.96 -6.71 4.82
CA THR A 105 -7.42 -6.75 4.94
C THR A 105 -8.04 -5.87 3.87
N SER A 106 -8.86 -6.44 2.99
CA SER A 106 -9.67 -5.65 2.06
C SER A 106 -10.86 -5.03 2.79
N ARG A 107 -11.31 -3.87 2.32
CA ARG A 107 -12.60 -3.27 2.72
C ARG A 107 -13.81 -4.21 2.58
N TYR A 108 -13.68 -5.28 1.79
CA TYR A 108 -14.72 -6.30 1.58
C TYR A 108 -14.60 -7.49 2.54
N GLY A 109 -13.74 -7.41 3.56
CA GLY A 109 -13.60 -8.43 4.62
C GLY A 109 -12.62 -9.57 4.32
N THR A 110 -12.11 -9.65 3.09
CA THR A 110 -11.10 -10.64 2.73
C THR A 110 -9.77 -10.38 3.42
N THR A 111 -9.15 -11.43 3.96
CA THR A 111 -7.84 -11.37 4.60
C THR A 111 -6.81 -12.24 3.87
N THR A 112 -5.58 -11.77 3.74
CA THR A 112 -4.46 -12.55 3.23
C THR A 112 -3.20 -12.24 4.00
N VAL A 113 -2.38 -13.26 4.24
CA VAL A 113 -1.11 -13.12 4.92
C VAL A 113 0.02 -13.23 3.90
N THR A 114 1.03 -12.36 4.00
CA THR A 114 2.26 -12.44 3.21
C THR A 114 3.46 -12.58 4.13
N LEU A 115 4.40 -13.42 3.74
CA LEU A 115 5.66 -13.68 4.44
C LEU A 115 6.81 -13.02 3.66
N PRO A 116 7.85 -12.50 4.35
CA PRO A 116 9.06 -12.03 3.68
C PRO A 116 9.58 -13.06 2.67
N GLY A 117 10.13 -12.59 1.54
CA GLY A 117 10.55 -13.48 0.44
C GLY A 117 9.42 -13.98 -0.48
N GLY A 118 8.17 -13.56 -0.23
CA GLY A 118 7.11 -13.60 -1.25
C GLY A 118 6.05 -14.65 -1.15
N MET A 119 6.20 -15.57 -0.20
CA MET A 119 5.16 -16.56 0.07
C MET A 119 3.92 -15.87 0.65
N PHE A 120 2.73 -16.32 0.28
CA PHE A 120 1.49 -15.78 0.80
C PHE A 120 0.49 -16.91 1.06
N VAL A 121 -0.39 -16.69 2.04
CA VAL A 121 -1.45 -17.62 2.45
C VAL A 121 -2.76 -16.83 2.42
N GLN A 122 -3.70 -17.27 1.59
CA GLN A 122 -5.04 -16.69 1.50
C GLN A 122 -6.03 -17.60 2.20
N ASP A 123 -6.96 -17.02 2.97
CA ASP A 123 -8.15 -17.75 3.36
C ASP A 123 -9.07 -17.88 2.13
N SER A 124 -9.42 -19.11 1.78
CA SER A 124 -10.02 -19.53 0.51
C SER A 124 -11.43 -18.97 0.23
N ALA A 125 -12.01 -18.16 1.11
CA ALA A 125 -13.37 -17.63 0.95
C ALA A 125 -13.48 -16.43 -0.03
N SER A 126 -12.39 -15.72 -0.33
CA SER A 126 -12.35 -14.66 -1.36
C SER A 126 -10.91 -14.27 -1.66
N ALA A 127 -10.58 -14.03 -2.93
CA ALA A 127 -9.26 -13.52 -3.30
C ALA A 127 -9.20 -11.99 -3.11
N LEU A 128 -8.04 -11.47 -2.69
CA LEU A 128 -7.73 -10.02 -2.68
C LEU A 128 -7.52 -9.45 -4.09
N VAL A 129 -8.34 -9.87 -5.04
CA VAL A 129 -8.40 -9.28 -6.38
C VAL A 129 -9.27 -8.04 -6.26
N PRO A 130 -8.70 -6.82 -6.32
CA PRO A 130 -9.53 -5.63 -6.39
C PRO A 130 -10.38 -5.71 -7.65
N ARG A 131 -11.70 -5.88 -7.50
CA ARG A 131 -12.63 -5.65 -8.60
C ARG A 131 -12.68 -4.15 -8.84
N LEU A 132 -11.78 -3.66 -9.68
CA LEU A 132 -11.86 -2.33 -10.23
C LEU A 132 -13.03 -2.35 -11.22
N PRO A 133 -14.10 -1.55 -11.01
CA PRO A 133 -15.10 -1.37 -12.05
C PRO A 133 -14.37 -0.78 -13.26
N CYS A 134 -14.44 -1.47 -14.40
CA CYS A 134 -14.05 -0.88 -15.68
C CYS A 134 -14.82 0.44 -15.81
N MET A 135 -14.11 1.58 -15.80
CA MET A 135 -14.69 2.83 -16.26
C MET A 135 -15.03 2.60 -17.74
N ARG A 136 -16.32 2.50 -18.06
CA ARG A 136 -16.79 2.61 -19.44
C ARG A 136 -16.20 3.90 -20.01
N SER A 137 -15.34 3.77 -21.01
CA SER A 137 -14.89 4.90 -21.81
C SER A 137 -16.13 5.58 -22.38
N ARG A 138 -16.40 6.81 -21.95
CA ARG A 138 -17.34 7.68 -22.66
C ARG A 138 -16.60 8.25 -23.88
N HIS A 139 -16.45 7.44 -24.91
CA HIS A 139 -16.11 7.89 -26.25
C HIS A 139 -17.10 7.23 -27.21
N ASP A 140 -18.20 7.95 -27.43
CA ASP A 140 -18.60 8.46 -28.75
C ASP A 140 -20.09 8.76 -28.71
N SER A 141 -20.41 10.05 -28.78
CA SER A 141 -21.68 10.49 -29.31
C SER A 141 -21.32 11.60 -30.31
N PRO A 142 -21.72 11.45 -31.58
CA PRO A 142 -21.32 12.35 -32.64
C PRO A 142 -21.98 13.71 -32.42
N ALA A 143 -21.27 14.77 -32.79
CA ALA A 143 -21.79 16.13 -32.77
C ALA A 143 -23.05 16.21 -33.66
N THR A 144 -24.20 16.45 -33.04
CA THR A 144 -25.40 16.88 -33.76
C THR A 144 -25.20 18.34 -34.16
N TYR A 145 -24.86 18.57 -35.42
CA TYR A 145 -24.89 19.90 -36.03
C TYR A 145 -26.37 20.22 -36.31
N SER A 146 -26.88 21.29 -35.71
CA SER A 146 -28.24 21.78 -35.96
C SER A 146 -28.24 22.59 -37.25
N ASP A 147 -29.19 22.26 -38.13
CA ASP A 147 -29.47 22.93 -39.40
C ASP A 147 -29.77 24.43 -39.23
N GLY A 148 -29.22 25.23 -40.15
CA GLY A 148 -29.53 26.65 -40.28
C GLY A 148 -29.18 27.13 -41.68
N GLU A 149 -30.21 27.18 -42.53
CA GLU A 149 -30.39 28.02 -43.72
C GLU A 149 -29.27 28.02 -44.79
N SER A 150 -29.53 27.41 -45.95
CA SER A 150 -28.82 27.73 -47.20
C SER A 150 -29.51 28.88 -47.92
N PRO A 151 -28.77 29.91 -48.39
CA PRO A 151 -29.24 30.75 -49.47
C PRO A 151 -28.42 30.55 -50.76
N PRO A 152 -29.03 30.86 -51.92
CA PRO A 152 -28.56 30.42 -53.23
C PRO A 152 -27.55 31.39 -53.89
N PHE A 153 -26.81 30.81 -54.84
CA PHE A 153 -25.82 31.36 -55.78
C PHE A 153 -24.37 31.41 -55.31
#